data_AF-A0A517LU86-F1
#
_entry.id   AF-A0A517LU86-F1
#
_cell.length_a   1.000
_cell.length_b   1.000
_cell.length_c   1.000
_cell.angle_alpha   90.00
_cell.angle_beta   90.00
_cell.angle_gamma   90.00
#
_symmetry.space_group_name_H-M   'P 1'
#
loop_
_entity.id
_entity.type
_entity.pdbx_description
1 polymer ?
#
loop_
_entity_poly.entity_id
_entity_poly.type
_entity_poly.pdbx_seq_one_letter_code
_entity_poly.pdbx_strand_id
1 'polypeptide(L)' 'MVKLVVRDRETIQEAVRRFRKLVERSGIKKEMRRREFYEKPSEINRRNRLRAERRSKRNRMISG' A
#
# COMPACT_ATOMS: atom_id res chain seq x y z
N MET A 1 -5.71 -8.84 2.51
CA MET A 1 -7.14 -8.65 2.84
C MET A 1 -7.22 -7.66 3.99
N VAL A 2 -8.07 -6.63 3.91
CA VAL A 2 -8.21 -5.60 4.96
C VAL A 2 -9.37 -5.99 5.88
N LYS A 3 -9.11 -6.06 7.18
CA LYS A 3 -10.14 -6.29 8.22
C LYS A 3 -10.19 -5.09 9.16
N LEU A 4 -11.39 -4.61 9.46
CA LEU A 4 -11.64 -3.56 10.44
C LEU A 4 -12.59 -4.13 11.50
N VAL A 5 -12.24 -3.96 12.77
CA VAL A 5 -13.16 -4.17 13.89
C VAL A 5 -13.71 -2.81 14.30
N VAL A 6 -15.04 -2.71 14.36
CA VAL A 6 -15.76 -1.53 14.84
C VAL A 6 -15.57 -1.44 16.35
N ARG A 7 -15.39 -0.22 16.87
CA ARG A 7 -15.21 0.03 18.31
C ARG A 7 -16.54 0.41 18.95
N ASP A 8 -16.70 0.15 20.24
CA ASP A 8 -18.00 0.34 20.94
C ASP A 8 -18.49 1.80 21.01
N ARG A 9 -17.62 2.79 20.81
CA ARG A 9 -17.96 4.23 20.81
C ARG A 9 -17.70 4.92 19.47
N GLU A 10 -17.72 4.15 18.38
CA GLU A 10 -17.48 4.66 17.04
C GLU A 10 -18.79 4.90 16.28
N THR A 11 -18.87 6.04 15.60
CA THR A 11 -19.94 6.26 14.61
C THR A 11 -19.64 5.49 13.33
N ILE A 12 -20.69 5.08 12.59
CA ILE A 12 -20.55 4.36 11.32
C ILE A 12 -19.66 5.13 10.33
N GLN A 13 -19.77 6.47 10.30
CA GLN A 13 -18.97 7.30 9.39
C GLN A 13 -17.47 7.26 9.73
N GLU A 14 -17.11 7.23 11.01
CA GLU A 14 -15.72 7.10 11.45
C GLU A 14 -15.15 5.72 11.10
N ALA A 15 -15.96 4.66 11.25
CA ALA A 15 -15.62 3.31 10.82
C ALA A 15 -15.25 3.26 9.33
N VAL A 16 -16.10 3.86 8.49
CA VAL A 16 -15.89 3.94 7.03
C VAL A 16 -14.63 4.74 6.70
N ARG A 17 -14.38 5.85 7.41
CA ARG A 17 -13.17 6.65 7.21
C ARG A 17 -11.89 5.86 7.57
N ARG A 18 -11.90 5.12 8.68
CA ARG A 18 -10.77 4.23 9.05
C ARG A 18 -10.58 3.12 8.04
N PHE A 19 -11.67 2.50 7.59
CA PHE A 19 -11.61 1.47 6.55
C PHE A 19 -11.00 2.00 5.25
N ARG A 20 -11.45 3.17 4.76
CA ARG A 20 -10.85 3.82 3.58
C ARG A 20 -9.35 4.03 3.74
N LYS A 21 -8.90 4.57 4.87
CA LYS A 21 -7.47 4.77 5.16
C LYS A 21 -6.70 3.44 5.19
N LEU A 22 -7.28 2.38 5.77
CA LEU A 22 -6.66 1.05 5.79
C LEU A 22 -6.54 0.46 4.38
N VAL A 23 -7.57 0.59 3.54
CA VAL A 23 -7.54 0.14 2.14
C VAL A 23 -6.48 0.90 1.36
N GLU A 24 -6.38 2.22 1.53
CA GLU A 24 -5.35 3.03 0.87
C GLU A 24 -3.94 2.64 1.32
N ARG A 25 -3.74 2.47 2.63
CA ARG A 25 -2.44 2.06 3.20
C ARG A 25 -2.03 0.65 2.80
N SER A 26 -3.00 -0.27 2.68
CA SER A 26 -2.74 -1.65 2.25
C SER A 26 -2.21 -1.73 0.81
N GLY A 27 -2.41 -0.67 0.01
CA GLY A 27 -1.93 -0.63 -1.37
C GLY A 27 -2.72 -1.52 -2.33
N ILE A 28 -3.89 -2.06 -1.93
CA ILE A 28 -4.72 -2.95 -2.76
C ILE A 28 -5.03 -2.31 -4.12
N LYS A 29 -5.42 -1.03 -4.16
CA LYS A 29 -5.69 -0.32 -5.44
C LYS A 29 -4.48 -0.32 -6.38
N LYS A 30 -3.26 -0.20 -5.82
CA LYS A 30 -2.02 -0.20 -6.60
C LYS A 30 -1.66 -1.60 -7.09
N GLU A 31 -2.00 -2.62 -6.31
CA GLU A 31 -1.79 -4.01 -6.68
C GLU A 31 -2.78 -4.45 -7.76
N MET A 32 -4.05 -4.06 -7.66
CA MET A 32 -5.06 -4.29 -8.71
C MET A 32 -4.56 -3.77 -10.06
N ARG A 33 -4.12 -2.51 -10.12
CA ARG A 33 -3.58 -1.91 -11.36
C ARG A 33 -2.34 -2.61 -11.93
N ARG A 34 -1.54 -3.28 -11.10
CA ARG A 34 -0.37 -4.04 -11.59
C ARG A 34 -0.75 -5.40 -12.15
N ARG A 35 -1.88 -5.95 -11.72
CA ARG A 35 -2.39 -7.26 -12.13
C ARG A 35 -3.36 -7.17 -13.31
N GLU A 36 -3.73 -5.96 -13.74
CA GLU A 36 -4.57 -5.73 -14.92
C GLU A 36 -3.93 -6.28 -16.21
N PHE A 37 -2.61 -6.38 -16.26
CA PHE A 37 -1.87 -6.91 -17.40
C PHE A 37 -0.76 -7.84 -16.92
N TYR A 38 -0.39 -8.80 -17.79
CA TYR A 38 0.77 -9.64 -17.54
C TYR A 38 2.06 -8.81 -17.60
N GLU A 39 2.84 -8.87 -16.53
CA GLU A 39 4.18 -8.29 -16.46
C GLU A 39 5.18 -9.45 -16.44
N LYS A 40 6.15 -9.44 -17.37
CA LYS A 40 7.20 -10.47 -17.40
C LYS A 40 7.95 -10.52 -16.05
N PRO A 41 8.36 -11.70 -15.56
CA PRO A 41 9.09 -11.83 -14.29
C PRO A 41 10.33 -10.92 -14.19
N SER A 42 11.04 -10.71 -15.30
CA SER A 42 12.19 -9.80 -15.38
C SER A 42 11.83 -8.35 -15.05
N GLU A 43 10.72 -7.85 -15.58
CA GLU A 43 10.25 -6.48 -15.32
C GLU A 43 9.75 -6.33 -13.89
N ILE A 44 9.07 -7.35 -13.34
CA ILE A 44 8.68 -7.38 -11.92
C ILE A 44 9.91 -7.24 -11.03
N ASN A 45 10.96 -8.02 -11.29
CA ASN A 45 12.21 -8.00 -10.52
C ASN A 45 12.93 -6.66 -10.63
N ARG A 46 13.05 -6.12 -11.85
CA ARG A 46 13.63 -4.80 -12.12
C ARG A 46 12.88 -3.69 -11.36
N ARG A 47 11.56 -3.70 -11.42
CA ARG A 47 10.67 -2.76 -10.72
C ARG A 47 10.81 -2.85 -9.20
N ASN A 48 10.95 -4.06 -8.66
CA ASN A 48 11.11 -4.27 -7.22
C ASN A 48 12.47 -3.74 -6.73
N ARG A 49 13.56 -4.01 -7.48
CA ARG A 49 14.89 -3.47 -7.19
C ARG A 49 14.90 -1.94 -7.14
N LEU A 50 14.38 -1.29 -8.19
CA LEU A 50 14.29 0.18 -8.26
C LEU A 50 13.47 0.79 -7.11
N ARG A 51 12.42 0.10 -6.65
CA ARG A 51 11.63 0.56 -5.51
C ARG A 51 12.39 0.44 -4.19
N ALA A 52 13.14 -0.65 -4.00
CA ALA A 52 13.97 -0.84 -2.82
C ALA A 52 15.06 0.23 -2.73
N GLU A 53 15.75 0.52 -3.85
CA GLU A 53 16.75 1.58 -3.94
C GLU A 53 16.17 2.95 -3.61
N ARG A 54 15.02 3.30 -4.20
CA ARG A 54 14.33 4.58 -3.90
C ARG A 54 13.93 4.69 -2.43
N ARG A 55 13.48 3.59 -1.81
CA ARG A 55 13.12 3.56 -0.38
C ARG A 55 14.36 3.75 0.50
N SER A 56 15.46 3.06 0.18
CA SER A 56 16.74 3.22 0.89
C SER A 56 17.29 4.65 0.77
N LYS A 57 17.29 5.24 -0.42
CA LYS A 57 17.70 6.63 -0.64
C LYS A 57 16.86 7.61 0.21
N ARG A 58 15.54 7.44 0.20
CA ARG A 58 14.63 8.27 1.00
C ARG A 58 14.89 8.14 2.50
N ASN A 59 15.06 6.92 3.01
CA ASN A 59 15.36 6.71 4.42
C ASN A 59 16.67 7.38 4.85
N ARG A 60 17.72 7.32 4.00
CA ARG A 60 18.99 8.00 4.26
C ARG A 60 18.84 9.52 4.33
N MET A 61 18.05 10.12 3.43
CA MET A 61 17.78 11.57 3.45
C MET A 61 16.96 12.05 4.65
N ILE A 62 16.16 11.17 5.27
CA ILE A 62 15.32 11.52 6.43
C ILE A 62 16.07 11.28 7.75
N SER A 63 17.10 10.42 7.74
CA SER A 63 17.84 10.01 8.94
C SER A 63 19.17 10.75 9.13
N GLY A 64 19.52 11.67 8.22
CA GLY A 64 20.64 12.60 8.35
C GLY A 64 20.11 14.02 8.37
#